data_AF-A0A0H5MHD1-F1
#
_entry.id   AF-A0A0H5MHD1-F1
#
_cell.length_a   1.000
_cell.length_b   1.000
_cell.length_c   1.000
_cell.angle_alpha   90.00
_cell.angle_beta   90.00
_cell.angle_gamma   90.00
#
_symmetry.space_group_name_H-M   'P 1'
#
loop_
_entity.id
_entity.type
_entity.pdbx_description
1 polymer ?
#
loop_
_entity_poly.entity_id
_entity_poly.type
_entity_poly.pdbx_seq_one_letter_code
_entity_poly.pdbx_strand_id
1 'polypeptide(L)'
;MKKLLNMKLVIKFTVVALFIFSAPAFSLNQETSHFEKALLGPEQIKEAIIYQKEADKNQDVQPREGEKWFDVILGQEPIIISAPHATQPFRDGKYRFSDGGGTAALAIMLGKLTNSTVIFTTKASPSDPNYYDDNDYKVQLAELIKSQKPKLIIDIHGSHPFRPYDVDIGTMNGESLLGKDELLTKLIASLRNEGISNYSNNYFAASKNETITKFGAAHGVPTIQLEFSSIWMVPSDGNYESHRFAQLLQGMVRYVNSVK
;
A
#
# COMPACT_ATOMS: atom_id res chain seq x y z
N MET A 1 -20.04 -58.79 86.97
CA MET A 1 -19.34 -57.80 86.12
C MET A 1 -19.23 -58.35 84.70
N LYS A 2 -20.21 -58.05 83.83
CA LYS A 2 -20.05 -57.41 82.51
C LYS A 2 -18.68 -57.59 81.83
N LYS A 3 -18.65 -58.34 80.72
CA LYS A 3 -18.38 -57.83 79.37
C LYS A 3 -18.49 -58.96 78.34
N LEU A 4 -19.61 -58.97 77.59
CA LEU A 4 -19.70 -59.68 76.32
C LEU A 4 -19.00 -58.83 75.25
N LEU A 5 -18.11 -59.48 74.52
CA LEU A 5 -17.33 -58.95 73.41
C LEU A 5 -18.27 -58.72 72.21
N ASN A 6 -18.34 -57.47 71.74
CA ASN A 6 -19.10 -57.08 70.55
C ASN A 6 -18.08 -56.61 69.51
N MET A 7 -17.74 -57.47 68.53
CA MET A 7 -16.81 -57.12 67.47
C MET A 7 -17.58 -56.97 66.16
N LYS A 8 -17.78 -55.71 65.78
CA LYS A 8 -18.50 -55.29 64.57
C LYS A 8 -17.69 -55.61 63.32
N LEU A 9 -18.37 -56.18 62.34
CA LEU A 9 -17.98 -56.41 60.96
C LEU A 9 -17.62 -55.08 60.26
N VAL A 10 -16.38 -54.92 59.81
CA VAL A 10 -15.95 -53.77 58.99
C VAL A 10 -16.09 -54.15 57.53
N ILE A 11 -17.10 -53.59 56.86
CA ILE A 11 -17.29 -53.69 55.41
C ILE A 11 -16.36 -52.65 54.77
N LYS A 12 -15.33 -53.11 54.04
CA LYS A 12 -14.46 -52.25 53.22
C LYS A 12 -15.19 -51.88 51.93
N PHE A 13 -15.61 -50.62 51.82
CA PHE A 13 -16.00 -50.03 50.53
C PHE A 13 -14.75 -49.73 49.71
N THR A 14 -14.61 -50.38 48.57
CA THR A 14 -13.58 -50.04 47.57
C THR A 14 -14.17 -48.96 46.66
N VAL A 15 -13.68 -47.73 46.76
CA VAL A 15 -14.05 -46.64 45.85
C VAL A 15 -13.27 -46.85 44.55
N VAL A 16 -13.98 -47.20 43.48
CA VAL A 16 -13.41 -47.19 42.12
C VAL A 16 -13.44 -45.74 41.64
N ALA A 17 -12.27 -45.09 41.60
CA ALA A 17 -12.13 -43.78 41.00
C ALA A 17 -12.20 -43.92 39.47
N LEU A 18 -13.30 -43.46 38.87
CA LEU A 18 -13.46 -43.38 37.43
C LEU A 18 -12.70 -42.13 36.93
N PHE A 19 -11.48 -42.33 36.43
CA PHE A 19 -10.74 -41.27 35.74
C PHE A 19 -11.38 -41.02 34.37
N ILE A 20 -12.25 -40.02 34.30
CA ILE A 20 -12.69 -39.45 33.02
C ILE A 20 -11.51 -38.63 32.50
N PHE A 21 -10.74 -39.20 31.57
CA PHE A 21 -9.82 -38.41 30.75
C PHE A 21 -10.67 -37.52 29.85
N SER A 22 -10.85 -36.25 30.24
CA SER A 22 -11.24 -35.22 29.27
C SER A 22 -10.04 -35.03 28.34
N ALA A 23 -10.07 -35.69 27.18
CA ALA A 23 -9.20 -35.30 26.09
C ALA A 23 -9.42 -33.79 25.85
N PRO A 24 -8.36 -32.96 25.81
CA PRO A 24 -8.53 -31.60 25.34
C PRO A 24 -9.11 -31.72 23.94
N ALA A 25 -10.23 -31.04 23.71
CA ALA A 25 -10.75 -30.83 22.37
C ALA A 25 -9.63 -30.15 21.58
N PHE A 26 -8.85 -30.97 20.86
CA PHE A 26 -7.92 -30.50 19.86
C PHE A 26 -8.76 -29.62 18.93
N SER A 27 -8.41 -28.34 18.88
CA SER A 27 -9.02 -27.38 17.96
C SER A 27 -8.66 -27.81 16.54
N LEU A 28 -9.42 -28.74 16.01
CA LEU A 28 -9.49 -29.08 14.59
C LEU A 28 -10.32 -27.98 13.94
N ASN A 29 -9.68 -26.85 13.69
CA ASN A 29 -10.05 -25.90 12.64
C ASN A 29 -8.88 -24.96 12.39
N GLN A 30 -7.73 -25.53 12.05
CA GLN A 30 -6.80 -24.84 11.18
C GLN A 30 -7.37 -25.02 9.77
N GLU A 31 -8.21 -24.09 9.32
CA GLU A 31 -8.56 -23.98 7.91
C GLU A 31 -7.24 -23.80 7.14
N THR A 32 -6.65 -24.88 6.65
CA THR A 32 -5.57 -24.83 5.67
C THR A 32 -6.19 -24.46 4.34
N SER A 33 -6.69 -23.23 4.23
CA SER A 33 -7.08 -22.66 2.94
C SER A 33 -5.81 -22.57 2.09
N HIS A 34 -5.87 -23.12 0.88
CA HIS A 34 -4.78 -22.98 -0.09
C HIS A 34 -4.63 -21.54 -0.60
N PHE A 35 -5.60 -20.66 -0.30
CA PHE A 35 -5.63 -19.27 -0.77
C PHE A 35 -5.81 -18.29 0.40
N GLU A 36 -5.16 -17.14 0.29
CA GLU A 36 -5.33 -16.04 1.23
C GLU A 36 -6.72 -15.42 1.11
N LYS A 37 -7.30 -14.98 2.23
CA LYS A 37 -8.60 -14.27 2.22
C LYS A 37 -8.46 -12.93 1.48
N ALA A 38 -9.53 -12.51 0.82
CA ALA A 38 -9.62 -11.17 0.25
C ALA A 38 -9.54 -10.14 1.39
N LEU A 39 -8.77 -9.07 1.17
CA LEU A 39 -8.57 -7.98 2.13
C LEU A 39 -9.56 -6.83 1.91
N LEU A 40 -10.13 -6.76 0.71
CA LEU A 40 -10.95 -5.64 0.26
C LEU A 40 -12.39 -6.09 -0.01
N GLY A 41 -13.33 -5.20 0.28
CA GLY A 41 -14.72 -5.30 -0.15
C GLY A 41 -15.15 -4.09 -0.98
N PRO A 42 -16.41 -4.07 -1.44
CA PRO A 42 -16.95 -2.97 -2.26
C PRO A 42 -16.86 -1.59 -1.60
N GLU A 43 -16.91 -1.50 -0.27
CA GLU A 43 -16.86 -0.22 0.44
C GLU A 43 -15.53 0.52 0.24
N GLN A 44 -14.39 -0.21 0.18
CA GLN A 44 -13.10 0.41 -0.13
C GLN A 44 -13.07 0.98 -1.55
N ILE A 45 -13.75 0.34 -2.50
CA ILE A 45 -13.80 0.82 -3.89
C ILE A 45 -14.67 2.07 -3.99
N LYS A 46 -15.84 2.09 -3.33
CA LYS A 46 -16.70 3.27 -3.25
C LYS A 46 -15.96 4.46 -2.65
N GLU A 47 -15.17 4.21 -1.61
CA GLU A 47 -14.34 5.25 -0.99
C GLU A 47 -13.25 5.76 -1.94
N ALA A 48 -12.57 4.87 -2.67
CA ALA A 48 -11.61 5.26 -3.70
C ALA A 48 -12.22 6.15 -4.79
N ILE A 49 -13.45 5.88 -5.22
CA ILE A 49 -14.19 6.71 -6.20
C ILE A 49 -14.35 8.14 -5.68
N ILE A 50 -14.61 8.33 -4.39
CA ILE A 50 -14.76 9.67 -3.79
C ILE A 50 -13.42 10.43 -3.88
N TYR A 51 -12.32 9.78 -3.50
CA TYR A 51 -10.99 10.39 -3.59
C TYR A 51 -10.59 10.73 -5.03
N GLN A 52 -10.85 9.83 -5.98
CA GLN A 52 -10.62 10.12 -7.40
C GLN A 52 -11.42 11.35 -7.83
N LYS A 53 -12.73 11.38 -7.54
CA LYS A 53 -13.61 12.49 -7.97
C LYS A 53 -13.14 13.84 -7.41
N GLU A 54 -12.68 13.88 -6.17
CA GLU A 54 -12.17 15.14 -5.59
C GLU A 54 -10.83 15.57 -6.21
N ALA A 55 -9.93 14.63 -6.50
CA ALA A 55 -8.68 14.94 -7.21
C ALA A 55 -8.95 15.41 -8.65
N ASP A 56 -9.81 14.71 -9.40
CA ASP A 56 -10.17 15.06 -10.78
C ASP A 56 -10.87 16.42 -10.87
N LYS A 57 -11.68 16.77 -9.88
CA LYS A 57 -12.35 18.08 -9.78
C LYS A 57 -11.37 19.24 -9.62
N ASN A 58 -10.23 19.01 -8.97
CA ASN A 58 -9.24 20.05 -8.68
C ASN A 58 -7.98 19.94 -9.56
N GLN A 59 -7.98 19.05 -10.56
CA GLN A 59 -6.78 18.68 -11.30
C GLN A 59 -6.08 19.84 -12.01
N ASP A 60 -6.83 20.84 -12.46
CA ASP A 60 -6.37 22.02 -13.20
C ASP A 60 -6.61 23.33 -12.41
N VAL A 61 -7.11 23.22 -11.18
CA VAL A 61 -7.35 24.37 -10.30
C VAL A 61 -6.02 24.81 -9.70
N GLN A 62 -5.58 26.02 -10.04
CA GLN A 62 -4.37 26.59 -9.46
C GLN A 62 -4.59 27.01 -7.99
N PRO A 63 -3.63 26.78 -7.09
CA PRO A 63 -3.70 27.29 -5.73
C PRO A 63 -3.66 28.82 -5.73
N ARG A 64 -4.35 29.44 -4.77
CA ARG A 64 -4.15 30.86 -4.48
C ARG A 64 -2.76 31.07 -3.86
N GLU A 65 -2.28 32.30 -3.85
CA GLU A 65 -1.03 32.64 -3.17
C GLU A 65 -1.05 32.17 -1.70
N GLY A 66 -0.04 31.40 -1.31
CA GLY A 66 0.09 30.80 0.03
C GLY A 66 -0.84 29.61 0.31
N GLU A 67 -1.71 29.22 -0.62
CA GLU A 67 -2.55 28.03 -0.46
C GLU A 67 -1.76 26.75 -0.75
N LYS A 68 -1.95 25.71 0.07
CA LYS A 68 -1.36 24.40 -0.19
C LYS A 68 -1.95 23.78 -1.46
N TRP A 69 -1.09 23.12 -2.23
CA TRP A 69 -1.45 22.40 -3.47
C TRP A 69 -1.20 20.89 -3.39
N PHE A 70 -0.76 20.43 -2.23
CA PHE A 70 -0.61 19.03 -1.87
C PHE A 70 -1.01 18.85 -0.41
N ASP A 71 -1.26 17.60 -0.02
CA ASP A 71 -1.58 17.23 1.34
C ASP A 71 -0.79 16.01 1.80
N VAL A 72 -0.74 15.81 3.12
CA VAL A 72 -0.06 14.69 3.77
C VAL A 72 -1.00 14.00 4.72
N ILE A 73 -1.17 12.68 4.55
CA ILE A 73 -1.85 11.81 5.51
C ILE A 73 -0.77 11.06 6.27
N LEU A 74 -0.63 11.32 7.57
CA LEU A 74 0.39 10.67 8.39
C LEU A 74 -0.01 9.24 8.75
N GLY A 75 0.90 8.30 8.51
CA GLY A 75 0.85 6.93 9.01
C GLY A 75 1.89 6.70 10.10
N GLN A 76 1.95 5.47 10.62
CA GLN A 76 2.93 5.04 11.62
C GLN A 76 3.89 3.96 11.08
N GLU A 77 3.55 3.32 9.97
CA GLU A 77 4.42 2.33 9.34
C GLU A 77 5.58 3.00 8.60
N PRO A 78 6.74 2.32 8.46
CA PRO A 78 7.94 2.89 7.87
C PRO A 78 7.89 2.89 6.33
N ILE A 79 6.77 3.33 5.76
CA ILE A 79 6.53 3.38 4.32
C ILE A 79 5.95 4.76 4.01
N ILE A 80 6.51 5.43 2.99
CA ILE A 80 5.94 6.64 2.42
C ILE A 80 5.41 6.32 1.03
N ILE A 81 4.21 6.78 0.72
CA ILE A 81 3.57 6.65 -0.58
C ILE A 81 3.44 8.05 -1.17
N SER A 82 3.95 8.25 -2.38
CA SER A 82 3.89 9.51 -3.10
C SER A 82 2.98 9.38 -4.33
N ALA A 83 2.15 10.39 -4.58
CA ALA A 83 1.40 10.55 -5.83
C ALA A 83 1.52 12.02 -6.29
N PRO A 84 2.66 12.41 -6.88
CA PRO A 84 3.00 13.81 -7.14
C PRO A 84 2.28 14.40 -8.35
N HIS A 85 1.65 13.57 -9.19
CA HIS A 85 0.98 13.96 -10.44
C HIS A 85 -0.51 13.60 -10.48
N ALA A 86 -1.16 13.48 -9.32
CA ALA A 86 -2.62 13.33 -9.26
C ALA A 86 -3.37 14.53 -9.87
N THR A 87 -2.70 15.68 -9.94
CA THR A 87 -3.15 16.93 -10.56
C THR A 87 -2.08 17.45 -11.52
N GLN A 88 -2.41 18.43 -12.35
CA GLN A 88 -1.52 18.92 -13.40
C GLN A 88 -0.24 19.53 -12.82
N PRO A 89 0.95 19.09 -13.26
CA PRO A 89 2.19 19.72 -12.85
C PRO A 89 2.64 20.84 -13.79
N PHE A 90 3.18 21.93 -13.23
CA PHE A 90 3.79 23.01 -14.01
C PHE A 90 5.30 22.80 -14.21
N ARG A 91 5.75 22.74 -15.46
CA ARG A 91 7.18 22.72 -15.81
C ARG A 91 7.47 23.32 -17.19
N ASP A 92 8.63 23.94 -17.33
CA ASP A 92 9.05 24.66 -18.54
C ASP A 92 7.99 25.67 -19.02
N GLY A 93 7.42 26.44 -18.09
CA GLY A 93 6.48 27.51 -18.41
C GLY A 93 5.06 27.06 -18.80
N LYS A 94 4.71 25.77 -18.65
CA LYS A 94 3.36 25.29 -18.93
C LYS A 94 2.92 24.12 -18.04
N TYR A 95 1.62 24.00 -17.84
CA TYR A 95 1.00 22.83 -17.24
C TYR A 95 1.09 21.62 -18.17
N ARG A 96 1.35 20.45 -17.58
CA ARG A 96 1.34 19.14 -18.25
C ARG A 96 0.09 18.38 -17.82
N PHE A 97 -0.20 17.29 -18.53
CA PHE A 97 -1.30 16.40 -18.16
C PHE A 97 -1.05 15.80 -16.77
N SER A 98 -2.13 15.66 -16.01
CA SER A 98 -2.17 14.86 -14.79
C SER A 98 -2.10 13.37 -15.15
N ASP A 99 -1.60 12.56 -14.23
CA ASP A 99 -1.66 11.10 -14.27
C ASP A 99 -3.06 10.56 -13.92
N GLY A 100 -3.96 11.47 -13.50
CA GLY A 100 -5.36 11.24 -13.15
C GLY A 100 -5.57 11.04 -11.66
N GLY A 101 -6.76 11.41 -11.16
CA GLY A 101 -7.12 11.31 -9.74
C GLY A 101 -7.13 9.88 -9.19
N GLY A 102 -7.13 8.87 -10.07
CA GLY A 102 -6.94 7.46 -9.69
C GLY A 102 -5.63 7.20 -8.97
N THR A 103 -4.56 7.96 -9.27
CA THR A 103 -3.27 7.87 -8.55
C THR A 103 -3.41 8.31 -7.09
N ALA A 104 -4.06 9.45 -6.82
CA ALA A 104 -4.37 9.89 -5.47
C ALA A 104 -5.29 8.90 -4.76
N ALA A 105 -6.33 8.40 -5.43
CA ALA A 105 -7.23 7.41 -4.85
C ALA A 105 -6.49 6.14 -4.42
N LEU A 106 -5.61 5.60 -5.27
CA LEU A 106 -4.79 4.44 -4.96
C LEU A 106 -3.84 4.73 -3.79
N ALA A 107 -3.12 5.84 -3.83
CA ALA A 107 -2.15 6.22 -2.79
C ALA A 107 -2.83 6.40 -1.42
N ILE A 108 -3.94 7.13 -1.37
CA ILE A 108 -4.71 7.38 -0.14
C ILE A 108 -5.26 6.07 0.42
N MET A 109 -5.92 5.26 -0.41
CA MET A 109 -6.50 3.99 0.05
C MET A 109 -5.42 3.02 0.53
N LEU A 110 -4.30 2.92 -0.18
CA LEU A 110 -3.16 2.11 0.23
C LEU A 110 -2.60 2.58 1.57
N GLY A 111 -2.40 3.89 1.75
CA GLY A 111 -1.95 4.47 3.02
C GLY A 111 -2.89 4.16 4.18
N LYS A 112 -4.19 4.36 3.99
CA LYS A 112 -5.22 4.07 5.01
C LYS A 112 -5.26 2.60 5.41
N LEU A 113 -5.21 1.70 4.44
CA LEU A 113 -5.31 0.25 4.67
C LEU A 113 -4.04 -0.34 5.28
N THR A 114 -2.90 0.34 5.13
CA THR A 114 -1.61 -0.15 5.61
C THR A 114 -1.07 0.66 6.80
N ASN A 115 -1.69 1.78 7.15
CA ASN A 115 -1.20 2.79 8.10
C ASN A 115 0.15 3.40 7.67
N SER A 116 0.35 3.56 6.36
CA SER A 116 1.52 4.20 5.76
C SER A 116 1.29 5.70 5.55
N THR A 117 2.36 6.48 5.56
CA THR A 117 2.27 7.92 5.25
C THR A 117 2.05 8.13 3.76
N VAL A 118 1.19 9.10 3.40
CA VAL A 118 0.89 9.47 2.01
C VAL A 118 1.17 10.95 1.81
N ILE A 119 1.81 11.30 0.70
CA ILE A 119 1.92 12.68 0.21
C ILE A 119 1.44 12.72 -1.24
N PHE A 120 0.52 13.63 -1.57
CA PHE A 120 -0.12 13.66 -2.89
C PHE A 120 -0.60 15.06 -3.24
N THR A 121 -0.65 15.38 -4.53
CA THR A 121 -1.14 16.69 -4.97
C THR A 121 -2.67 16.77 -4.93
N THR A 122 -3.18 17.92 -4.52
CA THR A 122 -4.63 18.19 -4.36
C THR A 122 -5.12 19.27 -5.32
N LYS A 123 -4.21 20.04 -5.91
CA LYS A 123 -4.46 21.11 -6.89
C LYS A 123 -3.35 21.13 -7.94
N ALA A 124 -3.55 21.82 -9.06
CA ALA A 124 -2.51 21.98 -10.07
C ALA A 124 -1.23 22.55 -9.43
N SER A 125 -0.11 21.83 -9.53
CA SER A 125 1.09 22.23 -8.81
C SER A 125 1.79 23.41 -9.50
N PRO A 126 2.23 24.44 -8.76
CA PRO A 126 2.99 25.56 -9.32
C PRO A 126 4.41 25.15 -9.75
N SER A 127 4.88 23.97 -9.32
CA SER A 127 6.15 23.36 -9.70
C SER A 127 6.00 21.84 -9.75
N ASP A 128 6.53 21.22 -10.79
CA ASP A 128 6.53 19.76 -10.98
C ASP A 128 7.50 19.07 -9.98
N PRO A 129 6.99 18.25 -9.03
CA PRO A 129 7.84 17.55 -8.07
C PRO A 129 8.79 16.51 -8.70
N ASN A 130 8.52 16.06 -9.92
CA ASN A 130 9.34 15.09 -10.65
C ASN A 130 10.27 15.74 -11.69
N TYR A 131 10.34 17.07 -11.71
CA TYR A 131 11.20 17.80 -12.63
C TYR A 131 12.17 18.73 -11.89
N TYR A 132 11.73 19.34 -10.80
CA TYR A 132 12.53 20.26 -9.99
C TYR A 132 12.73 19.73 -8.57
N ASP A 133 13.82 20.11 -7.90
CA ASP A 133 14.08 19.82 -6.49
C ASP A 133 13.59 20.92 -5.55
N ASP A 134 13.59 22.17 -6.02
CA ASP A 134 13.26 23.38 -5.28
C ASP A 134 11.74 23.64 -5.23
N ASN A 135 11.01 22.73 -4.58
CA ASN A 135 9.58 22.89 -4.36
C ASN A 135 9.11 22.42 -2.98
N ASP A 136 8.00 22.99 -2.53
CA ASP A 136 7.42 22.72 -1.20
C ASP A 136 7.08 21.23 -0.98
N TYR A 137 6.75 20.50 -2.04
CA TYR A 137 6.44 19.07 -1.96
C TYR A 137 7.68 18.27 -1.55
N LYS A 138 8.83 18.53 -2.18
CA LYS A 138 10.09 17.87 -1.83
C LYS A 138 10.67 18.36 -0.51
N VAL A 139 10.45 19.62 -0.15
CA VAL A 139 10.75 20.11 1.21
C VAL A 139 9.97 19.29 2.24
N GLN A 140 8.66 19.10 2.03
CA GLN A 140 7.85 18.28 2.92
C GLN A 140 8.29 16.81 2.92
N LEU A 141 8.63 16.24 1.75
CA LEU A 141 9.11 14.86 1.64
C LEU A 141 10.44 14.66 2.40
N ALA A 142 11.38 15.60 2.31
CA ALA A 142 12.63 15.54 3.07
C ALA A 142 12.38 15.51 4.58
N GLU A 143 11.46 16.33 5.08
CA GLU A 143 11.09 16.34 6.51
C GLU A 143 10.40 15.03 6.93
N LEU A 144 9.57 14.44 6.08
CA LEU A 144 8.99 13.12 6.33
C LEU A 144 10.07 12.03 6.37
N ILE A 145 11.02 12.02 5.43
CA ILE A 145 12.13 11.07 5.41
C ILE A 145 12.96 11.19 6.69
N LYS A 146 13.29 12.41 7.10
CA LYS A 146 14.09 12.69 8.30
C LYS A 146 13.39 12.27 9.58
N SER A 147 12.09 12.56 9.70
CA SER A 147 11.30 12.31 10.90
C SER A 147 10.89 10.84 11.05
N GLN A 148 10.51 10.17 9.95
CA GLN A 148 9.97 8.82 9.98
C GLN A 148 11.00 7.73 9.66
N LYS A 149 12.10 8.07 8.97
CA LYS A 149 13.14 7.11 8.53
C LYS A 149 12.53 5.89 7.82
N PRO A 150 11.77 6.12 6.72
CA PRO A 150 11.08 5.04 6.03
C PRO A 150 12.05 3.97 5.50
N LYS A 151 11.57 2.73 5.44
CA LYS A 151 12.26 1.60 4.81
C LYS A 151 12.17 1.64 3.28
N LEU A 152 11.11 2.24 2.74
CA LEU A 152 10.78 2.32 1.33
C LEU A 152 9.90 3.56 1.05
N ILE A 153 10.15 4.22 -0.08
CA ILE A 153 9.19 5.14 -0.72
C ILE A 153 8.61 4.44 -1.96
N ILE A 154 7.28 4.49 -2.10
CA ILE A 154 6.55 4.03 -3.28
C ILE A 154 6.03 5.26 -4.01
N ASP A 155 6.50 5.49 -5.23
CA ASP A 155 6.18 6.65 -6.05
C ASP A 155 5.19 6.26 -7.15
N ILE A 156 3.91 6.58 -6.95
CA ILE A 156 2.78 6.12 -7.77
C ILE A 156 2.52 7.11 -8.90
N HIS A 157 2.48 6.56 -10.11
CA HIS A 157 2.24 7.27 -11.36
C HIS A 157 1.22 6.56 -12.25
N GLY A 158 0.72 7.32 -13.21
CA GLY A 158 -0.23 6.85 -14.22
C GLY A 158 0.30 6.93 -15.63
N SER A 159 0.14 5.82 -16.34
CA SER A 159 0.55 5.71 -17.74
C SER A 159 -0.64 5.46 -18.66
N HIS A 160 -0.47 5.90 -19.91
CA HIS A 160 -1.50 5.79 -20.94
C HIS A 160 -1.93 4.33 -21.16
N PRO A 161 -3.23 4.03 -21.39
CA PRO A 161 -3.74 2.66 -21.54
C PRO A 161 -3.25 1.91 -22.80
N PHE A 162 -2.49 2.59 -23.67
CA PHE A 162 -1.90 1.99 -24.89
C PHE A 162 -0.46 1.52 -24.67
N ARG A 163 0.08 1.70 -23.47
CA ARG A 163 1.38 1.15 -23.11
C ARG A 163 1.27 -0.39 -23.04
N PRO A 164 2.27 -1.12 -23.54
CA PRO A 164 2.20 -2.58 -23.65
C PRO A 164 2.52 -3.30 -22.32
N TYR A 165 2.20 -2.69 -21.17
CA TYR A 165 2.44 -3.21 -19.83
C TYR A 165 1.25 -2.89 -18.90
N ASP A 166 1.05 -3.69 -17.87
CA ASP A 166 0.16 -3.37 -16.75
C ASP A 166 0.84 -2.40 -15.78
N VAL A 167 2.11 -2.64 -15.49
CA VAL A 167 2.95 -1.82 -14.60
C VAL A 167 4.35 -1.71 -15.19
N ASP A 168 4.85 -0.49 -15.35
CA ASP A 168 6.29 -0.27 -15.54
C ASP A 168 6.93 0.10 -14.20
N ILE A 169 8.10 -0.49 -13.94
CA ILE A 169 8.80 -0.36 -12.68
C ILE A 169 10.10 0.41 -12.91
N GLY A 170 10.12 1.66 -12.48
CA GLY A 170 11.27 2.56 -12.55
C GLY A 170 12.12 2.46 -11.29
N THR A 171 13.37 2.05 -11.44
CA THR A 171 14.32 1.84 -10.33
C THR A 171 15.68 2.49 -10.57
N MET A 172 15.79 3.41 -11.53
CA MET A 172 17.07 3.92 -12.02
C MET A 172 18.03 2.79 -12.40
N ASN A 173 17.52 1.77 -13.11
CA ASN A 173 18.26 0.54 -13.42
C ASN A 173 18.79 -0.21 -12.17
N GLY A 174 18.05 -0.16 -11.07
CA GLY A 174 18.38 -0.80 -9.79
C GLY A 174 19.09 0.12 -8.78
N GLU A 175 19.63 1.26 -9.20
CA GLU A 175 20.36 2.18 -8.31
C GLU A 175 19.47 2.73 -7.18
N SER A 176 18.19 3.02 -7.45
CA SER A 176 17.28 3.57 -6.44
C SER A 176 16.85 2.56 -5.37
N LEU A 177 17.16 1.27 -5.54
CA LEU A 177 16.89 0.22 -4.55
C LEU A 177 17.92 0.19 -3.44
N LEU A 178 19.08 0.85 -3.61
CA LEU A 178 20.17 0.88 -2.63
C LEU A 178 20.61 -0.52 -2.17
N GLY A 179 20.66 -1.46 -3.11
CA GLY A 179 21.04 -2.86 -2.87
C GLY A 179 19.96 -3.74 -2.24
N LYS A 180 18.71 -3.26 -2.16
CA LYS A 180 17.57 -4.02 -1.61
C LYS A 180 16.65 -4.62 -2.69
N ASP A 181 17.23 -5.45 -3.56
CA ASP A 181 16.53 -6.09 -4.69
C ASP A 181 15.34 -6.97 -4.26
N GLU A 182 15.30 -7.41 -3.00
CA GLU A 182 14.17 -8.15 -2.43
C GLU A 182 12.87 -7.33 -2.42
N LEU A 183 12.96 -6.00 -2.37
CA LEU A 183 11.79 -5.11 -2.45
C LEU A 183 11.06 -5.25 -3.77
N LEU A 184 11.79 -5.38 -4.88
CA LEU A 184 11.23 -5.60 -6.21
C LEU A 184 10.66 -7.01 -6.35
N THR A 185 11.37 -8.01 -5.82
CA THR A 185 10.92 -9.41 -5.87
C THR A 185 9.58 -9.59 -5.14
N LYS A 186 9.42 -8.97 -3.96
CA LYS A 186 8.16 -9.00 -3.19
C LYS A 186 7.04 -8.29 -3.93
N LEU A 187 7.29 -7.12 -4.53
CA LEU A 187 6.30 -6.38 -5.32
C LEU A 187 5.74 -7.24 -6.45
N ILE A 188 6.64 -7.82 -7.26
CA ILE A 188 6.26 -8.68 -8.39
C ILE A 188 5.46 -9.89 -7.92
N ALA A 189 5.87 -10.54 -6.82
CA ALA A 189 5.13 -11.66 -6.27
C ALA A 189 3.71 -11.27 -5.82
N SER A 190 3.58 -10.17 -5.08
CA SER A 190 2.28 -9.69 -4.59
C SER A 190 1.33 -9.29 -5.72
N LEU A 191 1.82 -8.58 -6.74
CA LEU A 191 1.00 -8.20 -7.90
C LEU A 191 0.60 -9.42 -8.73
N ARG A 192 1.52 -10.36 -8.96
CA ARG A 192 1.25 -11.59 -9.72
C ARG A 192 0.17 -12.44 -9.07
N ASN A 193 0.18 -12.54 -7.74
CA ASN A 193 -0.83 -13.30 -7.00
C ASN A 193 -2.24 -12.71 -7.15
N GLU A 194 -2.36 -11.45 -7.56
CA GLU A 194 -3.64 -10.77 -7.84
C GLU A 194 -3.97 -10.71 -9.34
N GLY A 195 -3.18 -11.38 -10.19
CA GLY A 195 -3.43 -11.48 -11.63
C GLY A 195 -2.81 -10.36 -12.47
N ILE A 196 -2.07 -9.44 -11.87
CA ILE A 196 -1.32 -8.38 -12.59
C ILE A 196 0.04 -8.97 -12.94
N SER A 197 0.34 -9.18 -14.22
CA SER A 197 1.50 -10.01 -14.61
C SER A 197 2.31 -9.49 -15.79
N ASN A 198 1.83 -8.47 -16.50
CA ASN A 198 2.57 -7.86 -17.60
C ASN A 198 3.40 -6.68 -17.09
N TYR A 199 4.65 -6.93 -16.73
CA TYR A 199 5.55 -5.91 -16.21
C TYR A 199 6.53 -5.41 -17.27
N SER A 200 6.81 -4.11 -17.24
CA SER A 200 7.95 -3.51 -17.91
C SER A 200 9.01 -3.09 -16.89
N ASN A 201 10.28 -3.09 -17.32
CA ASN A 201 11.41 -2.73 -16.49
C ASN A 201 12.06 -1.45 -17.04
N ASN A 202 11.97 -0.35 -16.29
CA ASN A 202 12.61 0.92 -16.61
C ASN A 202 12.23 1.51 -18.01
N TYR A 203 11.00 1.29 -18.50
CA TYR A 203 10.48 2.07 -19.66
C TYR A 203 10.46 3.57 -19.30
N PHE A 204 10.03 3.87 -18.07
CA PHE A 204 10.25 5.11 -17.36
C PHE A 204 11.23 4.86 -16.21
N ALA A 205 12.53 4.92 -16.52
CA ALA A 205 13.59 4.55 -15.59
C ALA A 205 13.74 5.44 -14.34
N ALA A 206 13.01 6.55 -14.25
CA ALA A 206 13.11 7.54 -13.17
C ALA A 206 14.51 8.19 -12.96
N SER A 207 15.42 8.09 -13.94
CA SER A 207 16.84 8.47 -13.78
C SER A 207 17.27 9.80 -14.42
N LYS A 208 16.42 10.44 -15.23
CA LYS A 208 16.81 11.62 -16.02
C LYS A 208 16.60 12.95 -15.29
N ASN A 209 15.39 13.17 -14.80
CA ASN A 209 15.01 14.41 -14.14
C ASN A 209 15.26 14.30 -12.64
N GLU A 210 14.89 15.34 -11.90
CA GLU A 210 14.77 15.29 -10.45
C GLU A 210 13.47 14.60 -10.06
N THR A 211 13.39 13.29 -10.28
CA THR A 211 12.21 12.50 -9.90
C THR A 211 12.10 12.33 -8.38
N ILE A 212 10.92 12.00 -7.88
CA ILE A 212 10.73 11.59 -6.48
C ILE A 212 11.59 10.36 -6.18
N THR A 213 11.69 9.43 -7.14
CA THR A 213 12.53 8.24 -7.02
C THR A 213 14.01 8.55 -6.85
N LYS A 214 14.57 9.44 -7.68
CA LYS A 214 15.95 9.89 -7.55
C LYS A 214 16.18 10.64 -6.24
N PHE A 215 15.23 11.50 -5.86
CA PHE A 215 15.28 12.29 -4.63
C PHE A 215 15.30 11.40 -3.38
N GLY A 216 14.39 10.42 -3.28
CA GLY A 216 14.32 9.50 -2.14
C GLY A 216 15.59 8.65 -1.98
N ALA A 217 16.11 8.13 -3.10
CA ALA A 217 17.37 7.38 -3.12
C ALA A 217 18.57 8.23 -2.67
N ALA A 218 18.65 9.49 -3.13
CA ALA A 218 19.68 10.44 -2.69
C ALA A 218 19.62 10.76 -1.19
N HIS A 219 18.43 10.63 -0.58
CA HIS A 219 18.23 10.76 0.87
C HIS A 219 18.42 9.43 1.63
N GLY A 220 18.97 8.39 0.97
CA GLY A 220 19.30 7.12 1.59
C GLY A 220 18.10 6.18 1.81
N VAL A 221 16.98 6.43 1.14
CA VAL A 221 15.77 5.59 1.23
C VAL A 221 15.56 4.86 -0.10
N PRO A 222 15.46 3.52 -0.11
CA PRO A 222 15.06 2.78 -1.30
C PRO A 222 13.75 3.32 -1.85
N THR A 223 13.70 3.62 -3.14
CA THR A 223 12.51 4.22 -3.77
C THR A 223 12.20 3.53 -5.09
N ILE A 224 10.93 3.27 -5.36
CA ILE A 224 10.45 2.60 -6.57
C ILE A 224 9.36 3.46 -7.23
N GLN A 225 9.55 3.82 -8.50
CA GLN A 225 8.51 4.41 -9.33
C GLN A 225 7.63 3.30 -9.91
N LEU A 226 6.31 3.44 -9.75
CA LEU A 226 5.31 2.54 -10.28
C LEU A 226 4.39 3.28 -11.25
N GLU A 227 4.58 3.01 -12.53
CA GLU A 227 3.79 3.54 -13.63
C GLU A 227 2.70 2.53 -13.97
N PHE A 228 1.53 2.66 -13.33
CA PHE A 228 0.41 1.77 -13.60
C PHE A 228 -0.30 2.21 -14.88
N SER A 229 -0.66 1.25 -15.73
CA SER A 229 -1.59 1.54 -16.83
C SER A 229 -2.92 2.01 -16.27
N SER A 230 -3.48 3.09 -16.83
CA SER A 230 -4.75 3.65 -16.37
C SER A 230 -5.91 2.64 -16.41
N ILE A 231 -5.77 1.54 -17.17
CA ILE A 231 -6.69 0.40 -17.19
C ILE A 231 -6.91 -0.20 -15.79
N TRP A 232 -5.90 -0.14 -14.92
CA TRP A 232 -5.92 -0.68 -13.56
C TRP A 232 -6.23 0.36 -12.48
N MET A 233 -6.17 1.66 -12.80
CA MET A 233 -6.20 2.75 -11.81
C MET A 233 -7.51 3.51 -11.72
N VAL A 234 -8.52 3.14 -12.51
CA VAL A 234 -9.84 3.81 -12.46
C VAL A 234 -10.75 3.05 -11.49
N PRO A 235 -10.91 3.50 -10.23
CA PRO A 235 -12.01 3.02 -9.41
C PRO A 235 -13.34 3.44 -10.05
N SER A 236 -14.30 2.53 -10.06
CA SER A 236 -15.59 2.72 -10.73
C SER A 236 -16.67 1.91 -10.02
N ASP A 237 -17.94 2.29 -10.22
CA ASP A 237 -19.08 1.44 -9.85
C ASP A 237 -19.38 0.37 -10.93
N GLY A 238 -18.62 0.37 -12.05
CA GLY A 238 -18.71 -0.62 -13.12
C GLY A 238 -17.94 -1.91 -12.80
N ASN A 239 -18.44 -3.05 -13.30
CA ASN A 239 -17.93 -4.38 -12.91
C ASN A 239 -16.44 -4.62 -13.25
N TYR A 240 -15.97 -4.21 -14.43
CA TYR A 240 -14.61 -4.55 -14.88
C TYR A 240 -13.55 -3.63 -14.27
N GLU A 241 -13.79 -2.32 -14.30
CA GLU A 241 -12.88 -1.31 -13.78
C GLU A 241 -12.78 -1.43 -12.25
N SER A 242 -13.90 -1.62 -11.56
CA SER A 242 -13.90 -1.86 -10.10
C SER A 242 -13.08 -3.10 -9.73
N HIS A 243 -13.23 -4.20 -10.48
CA HIS A 243 -12.52 -5.44 -10.22
C HIS A 243 -11.02 -5.27 -10.40
N ARG A 244 -10.57 -4.63 -11.49
CA ARG A 244 -9.15 -4.35 -11.74
C ARG A 244 -8.54 -3.45 -10.67
N PHE A 245 -9.23 -2.36 -10.32
CA PHE A 245 -8.75 -1.49 -9.24
C PHE A 245 -8.67 -2.23 -7.91
N ALA A 246 -9.65 -3.07 -7.59
CA ALA A 246 -9.62 -3.91 -6.38
C ALA A 246 -8.44 -4.88 -6.36
N GLN A 247 -8.14 -5.55 -7.48
CA GLN A 247 -6.97 -6.44 -7.61
C GLN A 247 -5.66 -5.68 -7.41
N LEU A 248 -5.53 -4.50 -8.04
CA LEU A 248 -4.36 -3.65 -7.88
C LEU A 248 -4.18 -3.20 -6.43
N LEU A 249 -5.23 -2.64 -5.82
CA LEU A 249 -5.17 -2.19 -4.43
C LEU A 249 -4.86 -3.36 -3.48
N GLN A 250 -5.46 -4.54 -3.70
CA GLN A 250 -5.19 -5.71 -2.87
C GLN A 250 -3.73 -6.16 -2.99
N GLY A 251 -3.19 -6.20 -4.21
CA GLY A 251 -1.80 -6.60 -4.46
C GLY A 251 -0.82 -5.63 -3.82
N MET A 252 -1.11 -4.33 -3.90
CA MET A 252 -0.31 -3.30 -3.26
C MET A 252 -0.40 -3.35 -1.73
N VAL A 253 -1.58 -3.63 -1.15
CA VAL A 253 -1.73 -3.81 0.30
C VAL A 253 -0.93 -5.03 0.78
N ARG A 254 -0.98 -6.16 0.06
CA ARG A 254 -0.16 -7.34 0.37
C ARG A 254 1.33 -7.02 0.27
N TYR A 255 1.73 -6.29 -0.76
CA TYR A 255 3.12 -5.86 -0.93
C TYR A 255 3.61 -5.03 0.25
N VAL A 256 2.91 -3.95 0.58
CA VAL A 256 3.29 -3.05 1.68
C VAL A 256 3.36 -3.83 3.01
N ASN A 257 2.39 -4.69 3.29
CA ASN A 257 2.38 -5.53 4.49
C ASN A 257 3.55 -6.54 4.54
N SER A 258 4.13 -6.91 3.40
CA SER A 258 5.30 -7.80 3.33
C SER A 258 6.65 -7.09 3.55
N VAL A 259 6.66 -5.75 3.52
CA VAL A 259 7.87 -4.91 3.60
C VAL A 259 7.97 -4.17 4.94
N LYS A 260 6.85 -3.78 5.53
CA LYS A 260 6.81 -2.99 6.77
C LYS A 260 7.45 -3.71 7.96
#